data_AF-A0A942Z3C5-F1
#
_entry.id   AF-A0A942Z3C5-F1
#
_cell.length_a   1.000
_cell.length_b   1.000
_cell.length_c   1.000
_cell.angle_alpha   90.00
_cell.angle_beta   90.00
_cell.angle_gamma   90.00
#
_symmetry.space_group_name_H-M   'P 1'
#
loop_
_entity.id
_entity.type
_entity.pdbx_description
1 polymer ?
#
loop_
_entity_poly.entity_id
_entity_poly.type
_entity_poly.pdbx_seq_one_letter_code
_entity_poly.pdbx_strand_id
1 'polypeptide(L)'
;MKSFRNTISVSSNRCENIDVVTKQKCNRQLMIEESREFCFRCEEIAKEDLAIKNQSEELIKNREINELLDTFKSDILINEDLQEATFENYIPETSSQKKALQIARDYVRNFNKKNGLIMAGRTGVGNSHLSVSISKEIIKRKHTCLFISIPRLMTAIKGTYRKDNERNWIS
;
A
#
# COMPACT_ATOMS: atom_id res chain seq x y z
N MET A 1 -39.51 -21.94 29.11
CA MET A 1 -39.19 -20.55 28.74
C MET A 1 -38.65 -19.81 29.96
N LYS A 2 -37.32 -19.75 30.15
CA LYS A 2 -36.71 -18.80 31.11
C LYS A 2 -36.32 -17.56 30.33
N SER A 3 -37.13 -16.51 30.43
CA SER A 3 -36.80 -15.18 29.93
C SER A 3 -35.69 -14.63 30.82
N PHE A 4 -34.43 -14.81 30.40
CA PHE A 4 -33.32 -14.04 30.95
C PHE A 4 -33.48 -12.61 30.43
N ARG A 5 -34.09 -11.75 31.25
CA ARG A 5 -33.97 -10.31 31.05
C ARG A 5 -32.56 -9.95 31.49
N ASN A 6 -31.63 -9.74 30.55
CA ASN A 6 -30.37 -9.05 30.85
C ASN A 6 -30.71 -7.63 31.29
N THR A 7 -30.94 -7.44 32.59
CA THR A 7 -31.13 -6.13 33.20
C THR A 7 -29.76 -5.50 33.40
N ILE A 8 -29.34 -4.67 32.44
CA ILE A 8 -28.25 -3.73 32.64
C ILE A 8 -28.73 -2.66 33.62
N SER A 9 -27.99 -2.46 34.70
CA SER A 9 -28.25 -1.40 35.68
C SER A 9 -27.07 -0.45 35.79
N VAL A 10 -27.25 0.67 36.50
CA VAL A 10 -26.25 1.73 36.60
C VAL A 10 -25.60 1.69 37.98
N SER A 11 -24.28 1.70 38.05
CA SER A 11 -23.52 1.76 39.31
C SER A 11 -23.47 3.20 39.85
N SER A 12 -23.30 3.32 41.17
CA SER A 12 -22.93 4.58 41.84
C SER A 12 -21.49 5.03 41.54
N ASN A 13 -20.64 4.11 41.09
CA ASN A 13 -19.24 4.35 40.78
C ASN A 13 -19.05 4.94 39.38
N ARG A 14 -17.95 5.66 39.20
CA ARG A 14 -17.54 6.23 37.90
C ARG A 14 -16.25 5.55 37.44
N CYS A 15 -16.12 5.41 36.13
CA CYS A 15 -14.93 4.86 35.51
C CYS A 15 -13.73 5.76 35.79
N GLU A 16 -12.61 5.16 36.19
CA GLU A 16 -11.34 5.85 36.43
C GLU A 16 -10.28 5.54 35.36
N ASN A 17 -10.62 4.71 34.37
CA ASN A 17 -9.72 4.30 33.31
C ASN A 17 -9.25 5.50 32.48
N ILE A 18 -8.09 5.37 31.84
CA ILE A 18 -7.64 6.31 30.82
C ILE A 18 -8.26 5.88 29.49
N ASP A 19 -9.03 6.75 28.83
CA ASP A 19 -9.60 6.47 27.51
C ASP A 19 -8.45 6.30 26.50
N VAL A 20 -8.40 5.13 25.85
CA VAL A 20 -7.29 4.76 24.98
C VAL A 20 -7.18 5.61 23.71
N VAL A 21 -8.28 6.27 23.31
CA VAL A 21 -8.39 7.13 22.12
C VAL A 21 -7.97 8.56 22.46
N THR A 22 -8.55 9.14 23.52
CA THR A 22 -8.30 10.54 23.90
C THR A 22 -7.10 10.73 24.82
N LYS A 23 -6.61 9.65 25.46
CA LYS A 23 -5.56 9.65 26.49
C LYS A 23 -5.89 10.47 27.74
N GLN A 24 -7.18 10.71 28.00
CA GLN A 24 -7.67 11.45 29.16
C GLN A 24 -8.33 10.53 30.18
N LYS A 25 -8.37 10.96 31.45
CA LYS A 25 -9.08 10.23 32.50
C LYS A 25 -10.58 10.18 32.17
N CYS A 26 -11.14 8.98 32.14
CA CYS A 26 -12.57 8.76 32.00
C CYS A 26 -13.29 9.20 33.28
N ASN A 27 -14.57 9.56 33.16
CA ASN A 27 -15.43 9.87 34.30
C ASN A 27 -16.89 9.47 34.03
N ARG A 28 -17.08 8.50 33.13
CA ARG A 28 -18.41 8.00 32.75
C ARG A 28 -18.96 7.08 33.82
N GLN A 29 -20.28 7.04 33.95
CA GLN A 29 -20.99 6.16 34.86
C GLN A 29 -20.72 4.68 34.51
N LEU A 30 -20.44 3.83 35.49
CA LEU A 30 -20.27 2.39 35.27
C LEU A 30 -21.65 1.72 35.12
N MET A 31 -21.71 0.70 34.25
CA MET A 31 -22.86 -0.18 34.11
C MET A 31 -22.60 -1.47 34.88
N ILE A 32 -23.67 -2.13 35.33
CA ILE A 32 -23.61 -3.41 36.03
C ILE A 32 -24.37 -4.44 35.19
N GLU A 33 -23.68 -5.52 34.82
CA GLU A 33 -24.24 -6.72 34.19
C GLU A 33 -23.69 -7.94 34.94
N GLU A 34 -24.57 -8.87 35.34
CA GLU A 34 -24.18 -10.09 36.09
C GLU A 34 -23.32 -9.83 37.35
N SER A 35 -23.55 -8.70 38.04
CA SER A 35 -22.76 -8.22 39.20
C SER A 35 -21.33 -7.74 38.89
N ARG A 36 -20.97 -7.58 37.62
CA ARG A 36 -19.72 -6.94 37.19
C ARG A 36 -19.96 -5.48 36.83
N GLU A 37 -19.19 -4.58 37.43
CA GLU A 37 -19.15 -3.18 37.02
C GLU A 37 -18.20 -3.00 35.83
N PHE A 38 -18.64 -2.31 34.79
CA PHE A 38 -17.81 -2.05 33.62
C PHE A 38 -18.15 -0.72 32.96
N CYS A 39 -17.18 -0.15 32.24
CA CYS A 39 -17.40 1.05 31.46
C CYS A 39 -17.61 0.70 29.99
N PHE A 40 -18.85 0.77 29.50
CA PHE A 40 -19.18 0.45 28.10
C PHE A 40 -18.30 1.22 27.08
N ARG A 41 -17.99 2.49 27.37
CA ARG A 41 -17.10 3.29 26.53
C ARG A 41 -15.69 2.71 26.48
N CYS A 42 -15.06 2.49 27.63
CA CYS A 42 -13.65 2.12 27.69
C CYS A 42 -13.41 0.65 27.30
N GLU A 43 -14.36 -0.24 27.59
CA GLU A 43 -14.20 -1.67 27.30
C GLU A 43 -14.56 -2.04 25.86
N GLU A 44 -15.59 -1.43 25.27
CA GLU A 44 -16.07 -1.77 23.94
C GLU A 44 -15.71 -0.68 22.92
N ILE A 45 -16.34 0.49 23.04
CA ILE A 45 -16.29 1.51 21.97
C ILE A 45 -14.87 2.08 21.75
N ALA A 46 -14.10 2.31 22.82
CA ALA A 46 -12.79 2.93 22.71
C ALA A 46 -11.76 2.02 22.01
N LYS A 47 -11.94 0.70 22.05
CA LYS A 47 -11.08 -0.24 21.31
C LYS A 47 -11.36 -0.17 19.81
N GLU A 48 -12.64 -0.16 19.42
CA GLU A 48 -13.07 -0.01 18.02
C GLU A 48 -12.64 1.34 17.46
N ASP A 49 -12.89 2.44 18.18
CA ASP A 49 -12.47 3.78 17.78
C ASP A 49 -10.95 3.88 17.61
N LEU A 50 -10.17 3.22 18.48
CA LEU A 50 -8.71 3.18 18.35
C LEU A 50 -8.29 2.42 17.09
N ALA A 51 -8.94 1.29 16.80
CA ALA A 51 -8.68 0.53 15.58
C ALA A 51 -8.99 1.35 14.32
N ILE A 52 -10.15 2.01 14.28
CA ILE A 52 -10.57 2.90 13.18
C ILE A 52 -9.59 4.07 13.03
N LYS A 53 -9.20 4.69 14.14
CA LYS A 53 -8.20 5.77 14.13
C LYS A 53 -6.89 5.30 13.53
N ASN A 54 -6.32 4.19 14.03
CA ASN A 54 -5.06 3.64 13.53
C ASN A 54 -5.15 3.31 12.03
N GLN A 55 -6.25 2.70 11.59
CA GLN A 55 -6.50 2.39 10.19
C GLN A 55 -6.57 3.66 9.33
N SER A 56 -7.28 4.70 9.78
CA SER A 56 -7.38 5.97 9.07
C SER A 56 -6.02 6.67 8.95
N GLU A 57 -5.22 6.64 10.01
CA GLU A 57 -3.87 7.20 10.01
C GLU A 57 -2.94 6.47 9.04
N GLU A 58 -3.05 5.13 8.98
CA GLU A 58 -2.28 4.32 8.04
C GLU A 58 -2.67 4.59 6.59
N LEU A 59 -3.97 4.72 6.30
CA LEU A 59 -4.47 5.09 4.97
C LEU A 59 -3.95 6.47 4.54
N ILE A 60 -3.97 7.45 5.44
CA ILE A 60 -3.45 8.80 5.16
C ILE A 60 -1.94 8.75 4.92
N LYS A 61 -1.18 8.00 5.74
CA LYS A 61 0.27 7.84 5.59
C LYS A 61 0.64 7.19 4.25
N ASN A 62 -0.12 6.19 3.82
CA ASN A 62 0.14 5.41 2.61
C ASN A 62 -0.54 5.98 1.36
N ARG A 63 -1.36 7.03 1.48
CA ARG A 63 -2.11 7.63 0.37
C ARG A 63 -1.22 7.99 -0.83
N GLU A 64 -0.16 8.74 -0.58
CA GLU A 64 0.79 9.15 -1.63
C GLU A 64 1.39 7.93 -2.36
N ILE A 65 1.78 6.89 -1.61
CA ILE A 65 2.36 5.68 -2.18
C ILE A 65 1.32 4.92 -3.02
N ASN A 66 0.08 4.83 -2.54
CA ASN A 66 -1.01 4.18 -3.26
C ASN A 66 -1.33 4.93 -4.56
N GLU A 67 -1.42 6.25 -4.53
CA GLU A 67 -1.63 7.09 -5.72
C GLU A 67 -0.50 6.89 -6.77
N LEU A 68 0.75 6.79 -6.31
CA LEU A 68 1.89 6.50 -7.18
C LEU A 68 1.84 5.09 -7.78
N LEU A 69 1.44 4.08 -6.99
CA LEU A 69 1.29 2.71 -7.45
C LEU A 69 0.15 2.58 -8.46
N ASP A 70 -0.97 3.26 -8.24
CA ASP A 70 -2.11 3.26 -9.16
C ASP A 70 -1.74 3.88 -10.51
N THR A 71 -1.06 5.02 -10.48
CA THR A 71 -0.53 5.68 -11.69
C THR A 71 0.45 4.76 -12.43
N PHE A 72 1.37 4.13 -11.69
CA PHE A 72 2.32 3.19 -12.28
C PHE A 72 1.61 1.99 -12.92
N LYS A 73 0.58 1.42 -12.28
CA LYS A 73 -0.21 0.32 -12.83
C LYS A 73 -0.96 0.71 -14.11
N SER A 74 -1.51 1.94 -14.19
CA SER A 74 -2.15 2.42 -15.42
C SER A 74 -1.16 2.65 -16.56
N ASP A 75 0.07 3.05 -16.23
CA ASP A 75 1.14 3.27 -17.22
C ASP A 75 1.80 1.96 -17.69
N ILE A 76 1.72 0.88 -16.91
CA ILE A 76 2.13 -0.46 -17.34
C ILE A 76 1.13 -0.96 -18.37
N LEU A 77 1.40 -0.70 -19.65
CA LEU A 77 0.66 -1.33 -20.74
C LEU A 77 1.20 -2.74 -21.06
N ILE A 78 1.39 -3.56 -20.02
CA ILE A 78 1.82 -4.95 -20.15
C ILE A 78 0.89 -5.83 -19.29
N ASN A 79 0.70 -7.07 -19.75
CA ASN A 79 -0.16 -8.13 -19.20
C ASN A 79 -0.40 -8.06 -17.67
N GLU A 80 -1.63 -8.36 -17.25
CA GLU A 80 -2.09 -8.42 -15.85
C GLU A 80 -1.12 -9.20 -14.95
N ASP A 81 -0.50 -10.26 -15.47
CA ASP A 81 0.52 -11.05 -14.76
C ASP A 81 1.68 -10.20 -14.22
N LEU A 82 2.12 -9.18 -14.96
CA LEU A 82 3.16 -8.27 -14.51
C LEU A 82 2.65 -7.23 -13.54
N GLN A 83 1.36 -6.85 -13.59
CA GLN A 83 0.78 -5.90 -12.64
C GLN A 83 0.81 -6.45 -11.21
N GLU A 84 0.75 -7.76 -11.04
CA GLU A 84 0.82 -8.44 -9.75
C GLU A 84 2.23 -8.94 -9.39
N ALA A 85 3.23 -8.75 -10.26
CA ALA A 85 4.61 -9.17 -9.98
C ALA A 85 5.23 -8.46 -8.77
N THR A 86 5.77 -9.23 -7.81
CA THR A 86 6.51 -8.76 -6.63
C THR A 86 7.74 -9.63 -6.38
N PHE A 87 8.60 -9.22 -5.43
CA PHE A 87 9.75 -10.03 -5.04
C PHE A 87 9.36 -11.30 -4.28
N GLU A 88 8.18 -11.31 -3.66
CA GLU A 88 7.65 -12.39 -2.84
C GLU A 88 7.05 -13.51 -3.71
N ASN A 89 6.41 -13.16 -4.83
CA ASN A 89 5.82 -14.12 -5.75
C ASN A 89 6.76 -14.55 -6.89
N TYR A 90 8.01 -14.06 -6.91
CA TYR A 90 9.04 -14.53 -7.83
C TYR A 90 9.68 -15.82 -7.32
N ILE A 91 9.53 -16.92 -8.07
CA ILE A 91 10.07 -18.24 -7.72
C ILE A 91 11.31 -18.53 -8.58
N PRO A 92 12.54 -18.40 -8.06
CA PRO A 92 13.75 -18.68 -8.84
C PRO A 92 14.06 -20.18 -8.88
N GLU A 93 14.11 -20.75 -10.09
CA GLU A 93 14.38 -22.18 -10.30
C GLU A 93 15.88 -22.48 -10.43
N THR A 94 16.63 -21.56 -11.03
CA THR A 94 18.06 -21.72 -11.35
C THR A 94 18.96 -20.89 -10.44
N SER A 95 20.24 -21.28 -10.35
CA SER A 95 21.25 -20.52 -9.60
C SER A 95 21.43 -19.09 -10.15
N SER A 96 21.33 -18.91 -11.46
CA SER A 96 21.38 -17.58 -12.10
C SER A 96 20.18 -16.71 -11.73
N GLN A 97 18.97 -17.27 -11.69
CA GLN A 97 17.77 -16.54 -11.23
C GLN A 97 17.84 -16.16 -9.75
N LYS A 98 18.34 -17.06 -8.88
CA LYS A 98 18.60 -16.74 -7.47
C LYS A 98 19.57 -15.57 -7.33
N LYS A 99 20.64 -15.58 -8.13
CA LYS A 99 21.62 -14.48 -8.18
C LYS A 99 20.99 -13.18 -8.70
N ALA A 100 20.17 -13.24 -9.75
CA ALA A 100 19.47 -12.08 -10.28
C ALA A 100 18.50 -11.47 -9.26
N LEU A 101 17.73 -12.29 -8.54
CA LEU A 101 16.85 -11.84 -7.44
C LEU A 101 17.65 -11.14 -6.34
N GLN A 102 18.80 -11.71 -5.95
CA GLN A 102 19.67 -11.12 -4.94
C GLN A 102 20.18 -9.74 -5.38
N ILE A 103 20.71 -9.64 -6.61
CA ILE A 103 21.19 -8.37 -7.18
C ILE A 103 20.06 -7.34 -7.26
N ALA A 104 18.85 -7.73 -7.65
CA ALA A 104 17.69 -6.85 -7.71
C ALA A 104 17.33 -6.29 -6.32
N ARG A 105 17.33 -7.13 -5.28
CA ARG A 105 17.09 -6.70 -3.90
C ARG A 105 18.19 -5.77 -3.39
N ASP A 106 19.44 -6.08 -3.70
CA ASP A 106 20.58 -5.24 -3.30
C ASP A 106 20.58 -3.90 -4.05
N TYR A 107 20.15 -3.86 -5.31
CA TYR A 107 19.95 -2.63 -6.07
C TYR A 107 18.88 -1.74 -5.42
N VAL A 108 17.73 -2.31 -5.06
CA VAL A 108 16.68 -1.58 -4.33
C VAL A 108 17.22 -1.07 -3.00
N ARG A 109 17.94 -1.89 -2.22
CA ARG A 109 18.53 -1.48 -0.94
C ARG A 109 19.44 -0.26 -1.11
N ASN A 110 20.29 -0.25 -2.12
CA ASN A 110 21.29 0.78 -2.38
C ASN A 110 20.88 1.83 -3.42
N PHE A 111 19.58 1.95 -3.71
CA PHE A 111 19.09 2.85 -4.76
C PHE A 111 19.46 4.31 -4.49
N ASN A 112 20.11 4.96 -5.46
CA ASN A 112 20.67 6.31 -5.29
C ASN A 112 20.45 7.25 -6.50
N LYS A 113 19.52 6.93 -7.41
CA LYS A 113 19.22 7.66 -8.68
C LYS A 113 20.39 7.84 -9.66
N LYS A 114 21.62 7.43 -9.31
CA LYS A 114 22.83 7.59 -10.14
C LYS A 114 23.24 6.29 -10.82
N ASN A 115 22.99 5.16 -10.16
CA ASN A 115 23.36 3.84 -10.66
C ASN A 115 22.19 3.23 -11.44
N GLY A 116 22.51 2.52 -12.53
CA GLY A 116 21.56 1.72 -13.30
C GLY A 116 21.81 0.22 -13.13
N LEU A 117 20.79 -0.59 -13.41
CA LEU A 117 20.87 -2.04 -13.46
C LEU A 117 20.41 -2.53 -14.84
N ILE A 118 21.20 -3.41 -15.45
CA ILE A 118 20.84 -4.07 -16.72
C ILE A 118 20.65 -5.55 -16.43
N MET A 119 19.50 -6.09 -16.85
CA MET A 119 19.17 -7.51 -16.73
C MET A 119 19.11 -8.11 -18.13
N ALA A 120 19.94 -9.13 -18.37
CA ALA A 120 20.00 -9.83 -19.65
C ALA A 120 19.82 -11.33 -19.42
N GLY A 121 18.95 -11.94 -20.23
CA GLY A 121 18.65 -13.36 -20.15
C GLY A 121 17.66 -13.75 -21.23
N ARG A 122 17.44 -15.06 -21.39
CA ARG A 122 16.41 -15.60 -22.30
C ARG A 122 15.02 -15.10 -21.91
N THR A 123 14.10 -15.12 -22.86
CA THR A 123 12.69 -14.86 -22.58
C THR A 123 12.15 -15.88 -21.58
N GLY A 124 11.20 -15.47 -20.73
CA GLY A 124 10.57 -16.36 -19.75
C GLY A 124 11.34 -16.57 -18.43
N VAL A 125 12.57 -16.06 -18.27
CA VAL A 125 13.34 -16.23 -17.01
C VAL A 125 12.96 -15.25 -15.89
N GLY A 126 12.05 -14.31 -16.17
CA GLY A 126 11.52 -13.36 -15.19
C GLY A 126 12.20 -11.99 -15.12
N ASN A 127 12.93 -11.56 -16.16
CA ASN A 127 13.56 -10.22 -16.18
C ASN A 127 12.53 -9.09 -16.03
N SER A 128 11.40 -9.16 -16.74
CA SER A 128 10.31 -8.18 -16.60
C SER A 128 9.67 -8.22 -15.21
N HIS A 129 9.48 -9.41 -14.66
CA HIS A 129 8.95 -9.61 -13.30
C HIS A 129 9.81 -8.90 -12.25
N LEU A 130 11.13 -9.14 -12.31
CA LEU A 130 12.09 -8.50 -11.41
C LEU A 130 12.15 -6.97 -11.64
N SER A 131 12.05 -6.51 -12.88
CA SER A 131 12.04 -5.07 -13.19
C SER A 131 10.81 -4.35 -12.61
N VAL A 132 9.63 -4.96 -12.71
CA VAL A 132 8.40 -4.43 -12.10
C VAL A 132 8.48 -4.48 -10.58
N SER A 133 9.02 -5.57 -10.03
CA SER A 133 9.21 -5.72 -8.58
C SER A 133 10.14 -4.64 -8.01
N ILE A 134 11.27 -4.37 -8.69
CA ILE A 134 12.18 -3.26 -8.35
C ILE A 134 11.42 -1.92 -8.37
N SER A 135 10.66 -1.66 -9.42
CA SER A 135 9.92 -0.40 -9.61
C SER A 135 8.91 -0.18 -8.48
N LYS A 136 8.14 -1.20 -8.11
CA LYS A 136 7.20 -1.14 -6.98
C LYS A 136 7.90 -0.83 -5.65
N GLU A 137 9.04 -1.45 -5.38
CA GLU A 137 9.79 -1.17 -4.16
C GLU A 137 10.39 0.24 -4.14
N ILE A 138 10.80 0.78 -5.28
CA ILE A 138 11.25 2.17 -5.39
C ILE A 138 10.07 3.14 -5.19
N ILE A 139 8.88 2.81 -5.70
CA ILE A 139 7.66 3.59 -5.47
C ILE A 139 7.26 3.62 -4.00
N LYS A 140 7.37 2.49 -3.28
CA LYS A 140 7.17 2.45 -1.83
C LYS A 140 8.12 3.38 -1.06
N ARG A 141 9.24 3.78 -1.66
CA ARG A 141 10.17 4.80 -1.13
C ARG A 141 9.87 6.23 -1.63
N LYS A 142 8.65 6.47 -2.12
CA LYS A 142 8.17 7.77 -2.63
C LYS A 142 8.97 8.29 -3.83
N HIS A 143 9.24 7.40 -4.79
CA HIS A 143 9.86 7.76 -6.06
C HIS A 143 8.99 7.32 -7.22
N THR A 144 8.76 8.22 -8.17
CA THR A 144 8.05 7.89 -9.41
C THR A 144 8.90 6.95 -10.27
N CYS A 145 8.25 5.98 -10.90
CA CYS A 145 8.87 5.03 -11.83
C CYS A 145 7.98 4.90 -13.07
N LEU A 146 8.60 4.60 -14.21
CA LEU A 146 7.92 4.33 -15.47
C LEU A 146 8.43 3.00 -16.03
N PHE A 147 7.51 2.15 -16.48
CA PHE A 147 7.85 0.89 -17.12
C PHE A 147 7.32 0.88 -18.56
N ILE A 148 8.23 0.94 -19.54
CA ILE A 148 7.88 1.10 -20.96
C ILE A 148 8.77 0.21 -21.84
N SER A 149 8.20 -0.31 -22.92
CA SER A 149 8.95 -1.02 -23.95
C SER A 149 9.59 -0.03 -24.94
N ILE A 150 10.79 -0.34 -25.44
CA ILE A 150 11.52 0.51 -26.39
C ILE A 150 10.71 0.86 -27.66
N PRO A 151 9.97 -0.07 -28.31
CA PRO A 151 9.17 0.30 -29.47
C PRO A 151 8.11 1.36 -29.17
N ARG A 152 7.44 1.26 -28.00
CA ARG A 152 6.46 2.26 -27.55
C ARG A 152 7.12 3.58 -27.19
N LEU A 153 8.28 3.48 -26.52
CA LEU A 153 9.37 4.45 -26.51
C LEU A 153 9.35 5.36 -27.74
N MET A 154 9.75 4.72 -28.84
CA MET A 154 9.95 5.37 -30.12
C MET A 154 8.64 5.87 -30.74
N THR A 155 7.53 5.14 -30.60
CA THR A 155 6.22 5.57 -31.13
C THR A 155 5.71 6.83 -30.43
N ALA A 156 5.83 6.91 -29.10
CA ALA A 156 5.45 8.10 -28.33
C ALA A 156 6.28 9.32 -28.77
N ILE A 157 7.60 9.14 -28.90
CA ILE A 157 8.51 10.18 -29.40
C ILE A 157 8.15 10.59 -30.84
N LYS A 158 7.84 9.65 -31.74
CA LYS A 158 7.41 9.99 -33.11
C LYS A 158 6.07 10.74 -33.16
N GLY A 159 5.16 10.39 -32.25
CA GLY A 159 3.84 11.02 -32.14
C GLY A 159 3.91 12.51 -31.77
N THR A 160 4.92 12.94 -31.00
CA THR A 160 5.09 14.35 -30.65
C THR A 160 5.44 15.21 -31.86
N TYR A 161 6.22 14.70 -32.82
CA TYR A 161 6.57 15.45 -34.04
C TYR A 161 5.39 15.63 -35.01
N ARG A 162 4.35 14.78 -34.93
CA ARG A 162 3.19 14.86 -35.82
C ARG A 162 2.16 15.91 -35.39
N LYS A 163 2.10 16.26 -34.10
CA LYS A 163 1.15 17.25 -33.57
C LYS A 163 1.54 18.70 -33.84
N ASP A 164 2.80 18.98 -34.18
CA ASP A 164 3.27 20.35 -34.47
C ASP A 164 3.04 20.79 -35.92
N ASN A 165 2.57 19.90 -36.81
CA ASN A 165 2.38 20.22 -38.24
C ASN A 165 0.93 20.51 -38.67
N GLU A 166 -0.03 20.56 -37.74
CA GLU A 166 -1.41 20.97 -38.02
C GLU A 166 -1.74 22.31 -37.34
N ARG A 167 -0.98 23.36 -37.67
CA ARG A 167 -1.47 24.74 -37.64
C ARG A 167 -1.82 25.15 -39.07
N ASN A 168 -2.98 24.69 -39.54
CA ASN A 168 -3.62 25.28 -40.71
C ASN A 168 -3.94 26.74 -40.37
N TRP A 169 -3.15 27.66 -40.94
CA TRP A 169 -3.55 29.05 -40.99
C TRP A 169 -4.75 29.13 -41.93
N ILE A 170 -5.89 29.53 -41.38
CA ILE A 170 -7.05 29.92 -42.16
C ILE A 170 -6.73 31.34 -42.63
N SER A 171 -6.69 31.53 -43.94
CA SER A 171 -6.63 32.83 -44.60
C SER A 171 -7.91 33.05 -45.39
#